data_AF-A0A249PFJ6-F1
#
_entry.id   AF-A0A249PFJ6-F1
#
_cell.length_a   1.000
_cell.length_b   1.000
_cell.length_c   1.000
_cell.angle_alpha   90.00
_cell.angle_beta   90.00
_cell.angle_gamma   90.00
#
_symmetry.space_group_name_H-M   'P 1'
#
loop_
_entity.id
_entity.type
_entity.pdbx_description
1 polymer ?
#
loop_
_entity_poly.entity_id
_entity_poly.type
_entity_poly.pdbx_seq_one_letter_code
_entity_poly.pdbx_strand_id
1 'polypeptide(L)' 'MITSSNMRAIMSAICSVDRHQIEAAGPISDKRWRDFQADPHGTFMKLNDRQQDAVTAAINRRISESRP' A
#
# COMPACT_ATOMS: atom_id res chain seq x y z
N MET A 1 11.37 0.85 -18.81
CA MET A 1 9.98 0.71 -19.28
C MET A 1 9.24 -0.17 -18.30
N ILE A 2 8.16 0.33 -17.68
CA ILE A 2 7.31 -0.52 -16.82
C ILE A 2 6.53 -1.45 -17.75
N THR A 3 6.67 -2.76 -17.58
CA THR A 3 5.92 -3.75 -18.35
C THR A 3 4.53 -3.98 -17.74
N SER A 4 3.60 -4.52 -18.52
CA SER A 4 2.26 -4.87 -18.02
C SER A 4 2.32 -5.87 -16.85
N SER A 5 3.30 -6.79 -16.86
CA SER A 5 3.55 -7.72 -15.75
C SER A 5 4.02 -7.00 -14.49
N ASN A 6 4.94 -6.03 -14.61
CA ASN A 6 5.39 -5.21 -13.48
C ASN A 6 4.23 -4.38 -12.91
N MET A 7 3.37 -3.84 -13.77
CA MET A 7 2.20 -3.06 -13.33
C MET A 7 1.16 -3.94 -12.61
N ARG A 8 0.90 -5.16 -13.09
CA ARG A 8 0.00 -6.11 -12.41
C ARG A 8 0.54 -6.50 -11.03
N ALA A 9 1.84 -6.72 -10.90
CA ALA A 9 2.48 -7.02 -9.63
C ALA A 9 2.37 -5.85 -8.64
N ILE A 10 2.62 -4.62 -9.11
CA ILE A 10 2.47 -3.40 -8.29
C ILE A 10 1.02 -3.22 -7.82
N MET A 11 0.05 -3.36 -8.72
CA MET A 11 -1.37 -3.24 -8.37
C MET A 11 -1.80 -4.33 -7.37
N SER A 12 -1.35 -5.57 -7.58
CA SER A 12 -1.59 -6.66 -6.63
C SER A 12 -0.98 -6.38 -5.26
N ALA A 13 0.22 -5.77 -5.22
CA ALA A 13 0.87 -5.43 -3.97
C ALA A 13 0.11 -4.32 -3.22
N ILE A 14 -0.34 -3.28 -3.93
CA ILE A 14 -1.16 -2.20 -3.37
C ILE A 14 -2.48 -2.74 -2.81
N CYS A 15 -3.20 -3.57 -3.58
CA CYS A 15 -4.46 -4.16 -3.13
C CYS A 15 -4.29 -5.17 -1.97
N SER A 16 -3.07 -5.65 -1.72
CA SER A 16 -2.78 -6.57 -0.61
C SER A 16 -2.40 -5.88 0.70
N VAL A 17 -2.30 -4.55 0.71
CA VAL A 17 -2.06 -3.81 1.94
C VAL A 17 -3.33 -3.87 2.78
N ASP A 18 -3.22 -4.45 3.97
CA ASP A 18 -4.33 -4.55 4.90
C ASP A 18 -4.35 -3.36 5.88
N ARG A 19 -5.55 -3.01 6.34
CA ARG A 19 -5.77 -1.91 7.31
C ARG A 19 -4.86 -2.02 8.54
N HIS A 20 -4.74 -3.22 9.10
CA HIS A 20 -3.95 -3.46 10.31
C HIS A 20 -2.46 -3.13 10.14
N GLN A 21 -1.92 -3.27 8.92
CA GLN A 21 -0.52 -2.96 8.63
C GLN A 21 -0.25 -1.46 8.70
N ILE A 22 -1.23 -0.64 8.28
CA ILE A 22 -1.17 0.82 8.38
C ILE A 22 -1.44 1.25 9.83
N GLU A 23 -2.40 0.62 10.49
CA GLU A 23 -2.77 0.91 11.89
C GLU A 23 -1.65 0.63 12.89
N ALA A 24 -0.76 -0.33 12.60
CA ALA A 24 0.44 -0.59 13.39
C ALA A 24 1.35 0.65 13.53
N ALA A 25 1.32 1.56 12.55
CA ALA A 25 2.08 2.81 12.56
C ALA A 25 1.28 4.01 13.10
N GLY A 26 -0.03 3.88 13.25
CA GLY A 26 -0.94 4.89 13.80
C GLY A 26 -2.38 4.72 13.32
N PRO A 27 -3.38 5.16 14.10
CA PRO A 27 -4.78 4.92 13.80
C PRO A 27 -5.20 5.52 12.46
N ILE A 28 -6.00 4.77 11.70
CA ILE A 28 -6.64 5.22 10.46
C ILE A 28 -8.16 5.24 10.67
N SER A 29 -8.82 6.31 10.23
CA SER A 29 -10.28 6.38 10.27
C SER A 29 -10.90 5.52 9.16
N ASP A 30 -12.12 5.04 9.37
CA ASP A 30 -12.86 4.26 8.35
C ASP A 30 -13.04 5.01 7.03
N LYS A 31 -13.22 6.33 7.09
CA LYS A 31 -13.27 7.17 5.90
C LYS A 31 -11.96 7.08 5.13
N ARG A 32 -10.83 7.26 5.82
CA ARG A 32 -9.50 7.28 5.21
C ARG A 32 -9.06 5.90 4.74
N TRP A 33 -9.51 4.84 5.40
CA TRP A 33 -9.36 3.48 4.88
C TRP A 33 -10.13 3.26 3.58
N ARG A 34 -11.40 3.71 3.51
CA ARG A 34 -12.18 3.66 2.26
C ARG A 34 -11.55 4.51 1.15
N ASP A 35 -11.05 5.69 1.48
CA ASP A 35 -10.32 6.54 0.54
C ASP A 35 -9.06 5.83 0.03
N PHE A 36 -8.32 5.12 0.89
CA PHE A 36 -7.16 4.32 0.48
C PHE A 36 -7.52 3.20 -0.49
N GLN A 37 -8.66 2.53 -0.29
CA GLN A 37 -9.13 1.47 -1.19
C GLN A 37 -9.54 2.03 -2.56
N ALA A 38 -10.10 3.24 -2.62
CA ALA A 38 -10.56 3.88 -3.85
C ALA A 38 -9.42 4.60 -4.61
N ASP A 39 -8.52 5.25 -3.88
CA ASP A 39 -7.36 5.97 -4.39
C ASP A 39 -6.15 5.76 -3.44
N PRO A 40 -5.42 4.63 -3.61
CA PRO A 40 -4.30 4.30 -2.75
C PRO A 40 -3.18 5.35 -2.81
N HIS A 41 -2.91 5.90 -3.99
CA HIS A 41 -1.85 6.88 -4.19
C HIS A 41 -2.22 8.22 -3.55
N GLY A 42 -3.40 8.77 -3.85
CA GLY A 42 -3.83 10.04 -3.27
C GLY A 42 -4.04 9.98 -1.76
N THR A 43 -4.35 8.79 -1.22
CA THR A 43 -4.42 8.59 0.22
C THR A 43 -3.05 8.38 0.85
N PHE A 44 -2.13 7.65 0.20
CA PHE A 44 -0.74 7.48 0.65
C PHE A 44 -0.06 8.84 0.90
N MET A 45 -0.24 9.80 -0.01
CA MET A 45 0.32 11.15 0.12
C MET A 45 -0.26 11.96 1.30
N LYS A 46 -1.35 11.49 1.92
CA LYS A 46 -2.00 12.13 3.08
C LYS A 46 -1.73 11.38 4.39
N LEU A 47 -1.04 10.25 4.34
CA LEU A 47 -0.59 9.51 5.52
C LEU A 47 0.61 10.21 6.15
N ASN A 48 0.83 10.00 7.45
CA ASN A 48 2.07 10.45 8.09
C ASN A 48 3.26 9.56 7.68
N ASP A 49 4.49 10.02 7.95
CA ASP A 49 5.72 9.34 7.53
C ASP A 49 5.76 7.87 7.97
N ARG A 50 5.38 7.58 9.23
CA ARG A 50 5.39 6.20 9.76
C ARG A 50 4.38 5.31 9.04
N GLN A 51 3.21 5.83 8.70
CA GLN A 51 2.19 5.11 7.95
C GLN A 51 2.60 4.89 6.50
N GLN A 52 3.27 5.87 5.87
CA GLN A 52 3.85 5.72 4.53
C GLN A 52 4.94 4.64 4.52
N ASP A 53 5.82 4.61 5.53
CA ASP A 53 6.83 3.58 5.70
C ASP A 53 6.21 2.19 5.85
N ALA A 54 5.14 2.06 6.65
CA ALA A 54 4.44 0.78 6.83
C ALA A 54 3.82 0.25 5.53
N VAL A 55 3.15 1.12 4.76
CA VAL A 55 2.61 0.78 3.44
C VAL A 55 3.74 0.38 2.48
N THR A 56 4.83 1.14 2.48
CA THR A 56 6.01 0.86 1.63
C THR A 56 6.65 -0.47 1.97
N ALA A 57 6.80 -0.79 3.26
CA ALA A 57 7.33 -2.06 3.73
C ALA A 57 6.43 -3.24 3.32
N ALA A 58 5.10 -3.09 3.44
CA ALA A 58 4.14 -4.11 3.02
C ALA A 58 4.23 -4.40 1.52
N ILE A 59 4.28 -3.35 0.69
CA ILE A 59 4.41 -3.45 -0.77
C ILE A 59 5.76 -4.09 -1.15
N ASN A 60 6.86 -3.62 -0.57
CA ASN A 60 8.21 -4.12 -0.86
C ASN A 60 8.35 -5.60 -0.51
N ARG A 61 7.80 -6.03 0.63
CA ARG A 61 7.78 -7.44 1.01
C ARG A 61 7.09 -8.29 -0.06
N ARG A 62 5.92 -7.84 -0.53
CA ARG A 62 5.13 -8.56 -1.54
C ARG A 62 5.81 -8.63 -2.90
N ILE A 63 6.43 -7.52 -3.34
CA ILE A 63 7.17 -7.48 -4.60
C ILE A 63 8.39 -8.41 -4.55
N SER A 64 9.09 -8.46 -3.41
CA SER A 64 10.21 -9.40 -3.20
C SER A 64 9.76 -10.87 -3.21
N GLU A 65 8.62 -11.19 -2.60
CA GLU A 65 8.02 -12.54 -2.60
C GLU A 65 7.49 -12.97 -3.98
N SER A 66 7.18 -12.01 -4.84
CA SER A 66 6.63 -12.26 -6.19
C SER A 66 7.70 -12.45 -7.26
N ARG A 67 8.99 -12.44 -6.90
CA ARG A 67 10.08 -12.75 -7.84
C ARG A 67 10.23 -14.27 -7.96
N PRO A 68 10.21 -14.83 -9.20
CA PRO A 68 10.51 -16.24 -9.44
C PRO A 68 11.97 -16.58 -9.13
#